data_AF-X1BCH4-F1
#
_entry.id   AF-X1BCH4-F1
#
_cell.length_a   1.000
_cell.length_b   1.000
_cell.length_c   1.000
_cell.angle_alpha   90.00
_cell.angle_beta   90.00
_cell.angle_gamma   90.00
#
_symmetry.space_group_name_H-M   'P 1'
#
loop_
_entity.id
_entity.type
_entity.pdbx_description
1 polymer ?
#
loop_
_entity_poly.entity_id
_entity_poly.type
_entity_poly.pdbx_seq_one_letter_code
_entity_poly.pdbx_strand_id
1 'polypeptide(L)'
;MSREKILLRLEKAGIPEGFERKIVIVKNQIYGYREYDRNYLGSVIKERQLFPLKEEIEDGTYLADNYIPRMHFSYNNVVLTELLEPVEIDDSIQKKSLKDLEA
;
A
#
# COMPACT_ATOMS: atom_id res chain seq x y z
N MET A 1 6.96 -17.78 -3.89
CA MET A 1 7.12 -17.11 -2.59
C MET A 1 5.77 -17.21 -1.89
N SER A 2 5.71 -17.64 -0.63
CA SER A 2 4.42 -17.77 0.08
C SER A 2 3.86 -16.41 0.48
N ARG A 3 2.55 -16.34 0.78
CA ARG A 3 1.87 -15.09 1.16
C ARG A 3 2.45 -14.50 2.46
N GLU A 4 2.76 -15.34 3.43
CA GLU A 4 3.36 -14.93 4.71
C GLU A 4 4.74 -14.29 4.50
N LYS A 5 5.54 -14.87 3.59
CA LYS A 5 6.85 -14.34 3.25
C LYS A 5 6.76 -12.99 2.50
N ILE A 6 5.73 -12.81 1.68
CA ILE A 6 5.43 -11.51 1.05
C ILE A 6 5.11 -10.50 2.14
N LEU A 7 4.11 -10.78 2.99
CA LEU A 7 3.67 -9.89 4.07
C LEU A 7 4.82 -9.48 4.99
N LEU A 8 5.66 -10.42 5.43
CA LEU A 8 6.82 -10.14 6.27
C LEU A 8 7.81 -9.18 5.58
N ARG A 9 7.98 -9.30 4.27
CA ARG A 9 8.87 -8.40 3.50
C ARG A 9 8.26 -7.01 3.37
N LEU A 10 6.96 -6.92 3.09
CA LEU A 10 6.22 -5.66 2.98
C LEU A 10 6.23 -4.89 4.31
N GLU A 11 6.11 -5.61 5.43
CA GLU A 11 6.20 -5.04 6.78
C GLU A 11 7.59 -4.47 7.06
N LYS A 12 8.65 -5.23 6.78
CA LYS A 12 10.03 -4.76 6.95
C LYS A 12 10.39 -3.55 6.08
N ALA A 13 9.79 -3.47 4.89
CA ALA A 13 10.06 -2.37 3.97
C ALA A 13 9.33 -1.08 4.34
N GLY A 14 8.28 -1.17 5.17
CA GLY A 14 7.39 -0.06 5.49
C GLY A 14 6.65 0.50 4.26
N ILE A 15 5.77 1.44 4.52
CA ILE A 15 5.11 2.25 3.48
C ILE A 15 5.71 3.66 3.57
N PRO A 16 6.11 4.29 2.45
CA PRO A 16 6.57 5.68 2.47
C PRO A 16 5.47 6.62 2.99
N GLU A 17 5.86 7.69 3.65
CA GLU A 17 4.92 8.69 4.16
C GLU A 17 4.11 9.32 3.01
N GLY A 18 2.82 9.55 3.23
CA GLY A 18 1.91 10.11 2.23
C GLY A 18 1.42 9.10 1.18
N PHE A 19 1.65 7.80 1.39
CA PHE A 19 1.20 6.75 0.48
C PHE A 19 0.44 5.63 1.19
N GLU A 20 -0.45 4.98 0.45
CA GLU A 20 -1.09 3.73 0.80
C GLU A 20 -0.72 2.64 -0.20
N ARG A 21 -0.47 1.43 0.31
CA ARG A 21 -0.25 0.25 -0.54
C ARG A 21 -1.60 -0.33 -0.96
N LYS A 22 -1.84 -0.43 -2.27
CA LYS A 22 -3.09 -1.02 -2.79
C LYS A 22 -2.88 -2.35 -3.48
N ILE A 23 -1.82 -2.48 -4.27
CA ILE A 23 -1.54 -3.69 -5.06
C ILE A 23 -0.10 -4.16 -4.84
N VAL A 24 0.08 -5.48 -4.86
CA VAL A 24 1.39 -6.13 -4.79
C VAL A 24 1.48 -7.15 -5.93
N ILE A 25 2.52 -7.01 -6.74
CA ILE A 25 2.80 -7.87 -7.89
C ILE A 25 4.02 -8.74 -7.54
N VAL A 26 3.84 -10.05 -7.60
CA VAL A 26 4.91 -11.03 -7.36
C VAL A 26 4.96 -11.97 -8.55
N LYS A 27 6.03 -11.88 -9.34
CA LYS A 27 6.14 -12.58 -10.63
C LYS A 27 4.95 -12.22 -11.53
N ASN A 28 4.08 -13.19 -11.83
CA ASN A 28 2.89 -13.05 -12.66
C ASN A 28 1.59 -13.05 -11.84
N GLN A 29 1.66 -12.87 -10.53
CA GLN A 29 0.51 -12.87 -9.64
C GLN A 29 0.29 -11.47 -9.08
N ILE A 30 -0.96 -11.02 -9.13
CA ILE A 30 -1.39 -9.71 -8.66
C ILE A 30 -2.26 -9.92 -7.42
N TYR A 31 -1.95 -9.18 -6.36
CA TYR A 31 -2.66 -9.23 -5.11
C TYR A 31 -3.16 -7.84 -4.74
N GLY A 32 -4.41 -7.75 -4.28
CA GLY A 32 -4.84 -6.60 -3.51
C GLY A 32 -4.25 -6.65 -2.10
N TYR A 33 -3.95 -5.48 -1.54
CA TYR A 33 -3.45 -5.30 -0.19
C TYR A 33 -4.46 -4.49 0.63
N ARG A 34 -4.79 -4.97 1.83
CA ARG A 34 -5.59 -4.22 2.80
C ARG A 34 -5.02 -4.35 4.20
N GLU A 35 -5.17 -3.28 4.96
CA GLU A 35 -4.99 -3.29 6.41
C GLU A 35 -6.38 -3.25 7.05
N TYR A 36 -6.62 -4.13 8.01
CA TYR A 36 -7.85 -4.18 8.79
C TYR A 36 -7.51 -3.86 10.24
N ASP A 37 -8.23 -2.90 10.81
CA ASP A 37 -8.22 -2.68 12.25
C ASP A 37 -9.09 -3.75 12.92
N ARG A 38 -8.47 -4.64 13.69
CA ARG A 38 -9.20 -5.60 14.52
C ARG A 38 -9.06 -5.25 15.99
N ASN A 39 -10.21 -5.10 16.65
CA ASN A 39 -10.27 -4.95 18.08
C ASN A 39 -10.14 -6.30 18.77
N TYR A 40 -9.00 -6.55 19.39
CA TYR A 40 -8.76 -7.70 20.25
C TYR A 40 -8.62 -7.22 21.70
N LEU A 41 -9.56 -7.60 22.57
CA LEU A 41 -9.50 -7.35 24.01
C LEU A 41 -9.23 -5.87 24.38
N GLY A 42 -9.81 -4.93 23.63
CA GLY A 42 -9.63 -3.49 23.85
C GLY A 42 -8.39 -2.87 23.19
N SER A 43 -7.57 -3.66 22.49
CA SER A 43 -6.46 -3.18 21.67
C SER A 43 -6.77 -3.27 20.17
N VAL A 44 -6.43 -2.22 19.42
CA VAL A 44 -6.55 -2.21 17.95
C VAL A 44 -5.27 -2.81 17.36
N ILE A 45 -5.38 -3.97 16.71
CA ILE A 45 -4.28 -4.61 15.99
C ILE A 45 -4.54 -4.42 14.50
N LYS A 46 -3.56 -3.85 13.78
CA LYS A 46 -3.58 -3.74 12.32
C LYS A 46 -3.19 -5.07 11.69
N GLU A 47 -4.17 -5.83 11.21
CA GLU A 47 -3.92 -7.04 10.43
C GLU A 47 -3.77 -6.71 8.95
N ARG A 48 -2.65 -7.11 8.37
CA ARG A 48 -2.35 -6.92 6.95
C ARG A 48 -2.67 -8.18 6.18
N GLN A 49 -3.41 -8.05 5.08
CA GLN A 49 -3.81 -9.20 4.28
C GLN A 49 -3.62 -8.95 2.78
N LEU A 50 -3.11 -9.99 2.11
CA LEU A 50 -3.12 -10.10 0.66
C LEU A 50 -4.32 -10.92 0.22
N PHE A 51 -5.07 -10.42 -0.74
CA PHE A 51 -6.19 -11.12 -1.36
C PHE A 51 -5.98 -11.18 -2.88
N PRO A 52 -6.49 -12.23 -3.56
CA PRO A 52 -6.57 -12.20 -5.02
C PRO A 52 -7.33 -10.95 -5.45
N LEU A 53 -6.82 -10.23 -6.45
CA LEU A 53 -7.51 -9.04 -6.95
C LEU A 53 -8.95 -9.42 -7.36
N LYS A 54 -9.94 -8.69 -6.86
CA LYS A 54 -11.36 -8.98 -7.13
C LYS A 54 -11.79 -8.52 -8.52
N GLU A 55 -11.15 -7.45 -9.00
CA GLU A 55 -11.38 -6.89 -10.32
C GLU A 55 -10.45 -7.59 -11.31
N GLU A 56 -11.02 -8.06 -12.41
CA GLU A 56 -10.23 -8.57 -13.52
C GLU A 56 -9.55 -7.38 -14.21
N ILE A 57 -8.23 -7.43 -14.28
CA ILE A 57 -7.46 -6.51 -15.11
C ILE A 57 -7.62 -6.99 -16.54
N GLU A 58 -8.16 -6.15 -17.42
CA GLU A 58 -8.34 -6.47 -18.83
C GLU A 58 -7.02 -6.90 -19.49
N ASP A 59 -7.12 -7.85 -20.41
CA ASP A 59 -5.98 -8.30 -21.21
C ASP A 59 -5.42 -7.13 -22.02
N GLY A 60 -4.14 -6.80 -21.80
CA GLY A 60 -3.47 -5.73 -22.52
C GLY A 60 -2.44 -5.00 -21.66
N THR A 61 -2.09 -3.78 -22.08
CA THR A 61 -1.24 -2.91 -21.27
C THR A 61 -2.09 -2.27 -20.19
N TYR A 62 -2.01 -2.81 -18.97
CA TYR A 62 -2.63 -2.18 -17.81
C TYR A 62 -1.81 -0.97 -17.37
N LEU A 63 -2.37 0.21 -17.58
CA LEU A 63 -1.82 1.47 -17.11
C LEU A 63 -2.41 1.76 -15.72
N ALA A 64 -1.58 1.57 -14.71
CA ALA A 64 -1.90 1.87 -13.33
C ALA A 64 -1.73 3.38 -13.06
N ASP A 65 -2.44 4.23 -13.81
CA ASP A 65 -2.14 5.68 -13.94
C ASP A 65 -2.14 6.45 -12.61
N ASN A 66 -2.97 6.03 -11.66
CA ASN A 66 -3.06 6.66 -10.33
C ASN A 66 -2.09 6.07 -9.31
N TYR A 67 -1.23 5.14 -9.72
CA TYR A 67 -0.33 4.43 -8.84
C TYR A 67 1.14 4.68 -9.16
N ILE A 68 1.94 4.80 -8.11
CA ILE A 68 3.40 4.86 -8.20
C ILE A 68 3.98 3.46 -7.97
N PRO A 69 4.67 2.87 -8.96
CA PRO A 69 5.31 1.59 -8.78
C PRO A 69 6.58 1.71 -7.93
N ARG A 70 6.69 0.88 -6.90
CA ARG A 70 7.88 0.73 -6.05
C ARG A 70 8.44 -0.68 -6.17
N MET A 71 9.65 -0.82 -6.73
CA MET A 71 10.31 -2.11 -6.92
C MET A 71 11.19 -2.49 -5.73
N HIS A 72 11.10 -3.76 -5.31
CA HIS A 72 11.88 -4.31 -4.20
C HIS A 72 12.98 -5.24 -4.74
N PHE A 73 14.23 -4.87 -4.55
CA PHE A 73 15.39 -5.62 -5.03
C PHE A 73 15.98 -6.55 -3.95
N SER A 74 16.60 -7.64 -4.39
CA SER A 74 17.43 -8.52 -3.56
C SER A 74 18.47 -9.18 -4.45
N TYR A 75 19.76 -9.06 -4.13
CA TYR A 75 20.84 -9.68 -4.90
C TYR A 75 20.68 -9.45 -6.42
N ASN A 76 20.48 -8.19 -6.85
CA ASN A 76 20.26 -7.79 -8.25
C ASN A 76 19.02 -8.40 -8.94
N ASN A 77 18.06 -8.93 -8.18
CA ASN A 77 16.79 -9.44 -8.71
C ASN A 77 15.62 -8.61 -8.18
N VAL A 78 14.62 -8.34 -9.03
CA VAL A 78 13.32 -7.82 -8.59
C VAL A 78 12.56 -8.94 -7.90
N VAL A 79 12.23 -8.75 -6.62
CA VAL A 79 11.51 -9.74 -5.82
C VAL A 79 10.00 -9.52 -5.86
N LEU A 80 9.58 -8.26 -5.83
CA LEU A 80 8.19 -7.83 -5.96
C LEU A 80 8.11 -6.36 -6.36
N THR A 81 6.94 -5.96 -6.85
CA THR A 81 6.58 -4.56 -7.11
C THR A 81 5.33 -4.22 -6.32
N GLU A 82 5.34 -3.08 -5.64
CA GLU A 82 4.16 -2.51 -4.99
C GLU A 82 3.60 -1.39 -5.87
N LEU A 83 2.28 -1.26 -5.93
CA LEU A 83 1.63 -0.07 -6.48
C LEU A 83 1.07 0.74 -5.32
N LEU A 84 1.59 1.94 -5.17
CA LEU A 84 1.27 2.87 -4.09
C LEU A 84 0.34 3.96 -4.61
N GLU A 85 -0.70 4.26 -3.86
CA GLU A 85 -1.59 5.39 -4.11
C GLU A 85 -1.21 6.53 -3.18
N PRO A 86 -1.01 7.76 -3.66
CA PRO A 86 -0.87 8.92 -2.79
C PRO A 86 -2.10 9.06 -1.90
N VAL A 87 -1.88 9.29 -0.60
CA VAL A 87 -2.97 9.71 0.28
C VAL A 87 -3.20 11.18 -0.01
N GLU A 88 -4.38 11.56 -0.51
CA GLU A 88 -4.74 12.96 -0.62
C GLU A 88 -4.70 13.58 0.79
N ILE A 89 -3.69 14.43 1.02
CA ILE A 89 -3.65 15.27 2.21
C ILE A 89 -4.68 16.36 1.94
N ASP A 90 -5.80 16.33 2.66
CA ASP A 90 -6.76 17.44 2.62
C ASP A 90 -6.09 18.69 3.22
N ASP A 91 -5.55 19.53 2.35
CA ASP A 91 -4.90 20.82 2.66
C ASP A 91 -5.81 21.78 3.46
N SER A 92 -7.11 21.47 3.60
CA SER A 92 -8.03 22.25 4.44
C SER A 92 -7.65 22.24 5.93
N ILE A 93 -6.94 21.22 6.40
CA ILE A 93 -6.51 21.11 7.81
C ILE A 93 -5.35 22.07 8.12
N GLN A 94 -4.40 22.24 7.19
CA GLN A 94 -3.26 23.16 7.39
C GLN A 94 -3.71 24.63 7.36
N LYS A 95 -4.71 24.99 6.55
CA LYS A 95 -5.23 26.36 6.48
C LYS A 95 -5.99 26.82 7.72
N LYS A 96 -6.54 25.90 8.52
CA LYS A 96 -7.16 26.24 9.82
C LYS A 96 -6.12 26.55 10.88
N SER A 97 -5.06 25.75 11.01
CA SER A 97 -4.07 25.98 12.07
C SER A 97 -3.28 27.28 11.90
N LEU A 98 -3.05 27.73 10.66
CA LEU A 98 -2.43 29.03 10.37
C LEU A 98 -3.33 30.21 10.73
N LYS A 99 -4.66 30.09 10.54
CA LYS A 99 -5.61 31.16 10.91
C LYS A 99 -5.80 31.29 12.42
N ASP A 100 -5.66 30.20 13.17
CA ASP A 100 -5.77 30.20 14.62
C ASP A 100 -4.50 30.71 15.33
N LEU A 101 -3.38 30.84 14.60
CA LEU A 101 -2.14 31.45 15.06
C LEU A 101 -2.08 32.97 14.79
N GLU A 102 -2.92 33.47 13.89
CA GLU A 102 -3.01 34.89 13.50
C GLU A 102 -4.20 35.64 14.15
N ALA A 103 -4.90 35.00 15.11
CA ALA A 103 -6.06 35.56 15.82
C ALA A 103 -5.75 35.95 17.27
#